data_AF-A0A7C9BSI3-F1
#
_entry.id   AF-A0A7C9BSI3-F1
#
_cell.length_a   1.000
_cell.length_b   1.000
_cell.length_c   1.000
_cell.angle_alpha   90.00
_cell.angle_beta   90.00
_cell.angle_gamma   90.00
#
_symmetry.space_group_name_H-M   'P 1'
#
loop_
_entity.id
_entity.type
_entity.pdbx_description
1 polymer ?
#
loop_
_entity_poly.entity_id
_entity_poly.type
_entity_poly.pdbx_seq_one_letter_code
_entity_poly.pdbx_strand_id
1 'polypeptide(L)'
;MARPKKCRHICGRPAHNCFKPNGVPMSRLSQLEILPEEFEALRLADQLKMSQLEAATEMGVSRQTFGNIISQARFKIATCLVEGKALVFADEESEL
;
A
#
# COMPACT_ATOMS: atom_id res chain seq x y z
N MET A 1 6.50 18.60 -16.18
CA MET A 1 5.49 17.60 -16.58
C MET A 1 5.66 16.38 -15.68
N ALA A 2 4.60 15.97 -14.98
CA ALA A 2 4.63 14.71 -14.22
C ALA A 2 4.84 13.57 -15.22
N ARG A 3 5.90 12.78 -15.03
CA ARG A 3 6.14 11.60 -15.86
C ARG A 3 4.94 10.65 -15.65
N PRO A 4 4.26 10.20 -16.72
CA PRO A 4 3.19 9.23 -16.59
C PRO A 4 3.67 8.05 -15.74
N LYS A 5 2.93 7.70 -14.69
CA LYS A 5 3.27 6.54 -13.88
C LYS A 5 3.25 5.33 -14.80
N LYS A 6 4.38 4.63 -14.93
CA LYS A 6 4.42 3.37 -15.68
C LYS A 6 3.38 2.42 -15.08
N CYS A 7 2.61 1.73 -15.92
CA CYS A 7 1.71 0.66 -15.48
C CYS A 7 2.54 -0.39 -14.71
N ARG A 8 2.03 -0.82 -13.57
CA ARG A 8 2.65 -1.81 -12.68
C ARG A 8 1.72 -3.00 -12.57
N HIS A 9 2.27 -4.18 -12.35
CA HIS A 9 1.44 -5.35 -12.08
C HIS A 9 1.00 -5.35 -10.62
N ILE A 10 -0.31 -5.25 -10.40
CA ILE A 10 -0.96 -5.30 -9.08
C ILE A 10 -1.94 -6.47 -9.14
N CYS A 11 -1.62 -7.53 -8.40
CA CYS A 11 -2.40 -8.78 -8.43
C CYS A 11 -3.21 -8.99 -7.15
N GLY A 12 -2.75 -8.43 -6.02
CA GLY A 12 -3.44 -8.51 -4.74
C GLY A 12 -4.64 -7.58 -4.66
N ARG A 13 -5.68 -8.02 -3.95
CA ARG A 13 -6.79 -7.17 -3.50
C ARG A 13 -6.88 -7.22 -1.97
N PRO A 14 -7.13 -6.09 -1.31
CA PRO A 14 -7.36 -6.08 0.12
C PRO A 14 -8.66 -6.85 0.43
N ALA A 15 -8.67 -7.60 1.53
CA ALA A 15 -9.87 -8.34 1.95
C ALA A 15 -11.01 -7.40 2.41
N HIS A 16 -10.65 -6.20 2.87
CA HIS A 16 -11.55 -5.15 3.31
C HIS A 16 -10.99 -3.79 2.91
N ASN A 17 -11.85 -2.82 2.62
CA ASN A 17 -11.44 -1.49 2.17
C ASN A 17 -10.84 -0.62 3.30
N CYS A 18 -10.87 -1.08 4.56
CA CYS A 18 -10.16 -0.41 5.65
C CYS A 18 -9.80 -1.34 6.82
N PHE A 19 -8.78 -0.94 7.58
CA PHE A 19 -8.43 -1.46 8.90
C PHE A 19 -8.35 -0.31 9.90
N LYS A 20 -8.86 -0.48 11.11
CA LYS A 20 -8.91 0.60 12.11
C LYS A 20 -8.76 0.08 13.54
N PRO A 21 -8.32 0.91 14.50
CA PRO A 21 -8.31 0.54 15.91
C PRO A 21 -9.72 0.19 16.42
N ASN A 22 -9.76 -0.76 17.36
CA ASN A 22 -11.00 -1.19 17.99
C ASN A 22 -11.55 -0.10 18.93
N GLY A 23 -12.87 -0.05 19.12
CA GLY A 23 -13.53 0.85 20.08
C GLY A 23 -13.68 2.31 19.64
N VAL A 24 -13.08 2.73 18.52
CA VAL A 24 -13.22 4.10 17.98
C VAL A 24 -14.02 4.10 16.68
N PRO A 25 -15.13 4.85 16.59
CA PRO A 25 -15.88 5.03 15.34
C PRO A 25 -15.01 5.66 14.25
N MET A 26 -15.24 5.23 13.00
CA MET A 26 -14.47 5.70 11.84
C MET A 26 -14.54 7.23 11.65
N SER A 27 -15.68 7.84 11.97
CA SER A 27 -15.89 9.30 11.90
C SER A 27 -14.99 10.11 12.83
N ARG A 28 -14.38 9.48 13.84
CA ARG A 28 -13.47 10.12 14.80
C ARG A 28 -12.00 9.79 14.56
N LEU A 29 -11.69 9.05 13.49
CA LEU A 29 -10.34 8.61 13.18
C LEU A 29 -9.78 9.40 12.01
N SER A 30 -8.55 9.88 12.18
CA SER A 30 -7.73 10.30 11.06
C SER A 30 -7.46 9.10 10.15
N GLN A 31 -7.66 9.30 8.86
CA GLN A 31 -7.50 8.26 7.84
C GLN A 31 -6.16 8.42 7.17
N LEU A 32 -5.54 7.30 6.84
CA LEU A 32 -4.33 7.26 6.06
C LEU A 32 -4.54 6.27 4.91
N GLU A 33 -4.42 6.78 3.70
CA GLU A 33 -4.63 6.01 2.50
C GLU A 33 -3.37 5.24 2.11
N ILE A 34 -3.53 3.96 1.75
CA ILE A 34 -2.51 3.14 1.13
C ILE A 34 -2.89 2.87 -0.32
N LEU A 35 -1.93 3.09 -1.22
CA LEU A 35 -2.12 2.95 -2.65
C LEU A 35 -2.08 1.46 -3.05
N PRO A 36 -2.69 1.08 -4.18
CA PRO A 36 -2.66 -0.30 -4.67
C PRO A 36 -1.23 -0.86 -4.82
N GLU A 37 -0.30 -0.04 -5.32
CA GLU A 37 1.12 -0.38 -5.45
C GLU A 37 1.83 -0.61 -4.11
N GLU A 38 1.47 0.15 -3.07
CA GLU A 38 2.02 0.01 -1.73
C GLU A 38 1.50 -1.26 -1.04
N PHE A 39 0.20 -1.56 -1.22
CA PHE A 39 -0.39 -2.80 -0.76
C PHE A 39 0.25 -4.03 -1.43
N GLU A 40 0.41 -4.00 -2.75
CA GLU A 40 1.03 -5.09 -3.48
C GLU A 40 2.48 -5.32 -3.04
N ALA A 41 3.24 -4.24 -2.81
CA ALA A 41 4.60 -4.36 -2.31
C ALA A 41 4.64 -5.03 -0.92
N LEU A 42 3.73 -4.70 0.00
CA LEU A 42 3.60 -5.37 1.31
C LEU A 42 3.26 -6.86 1.13
N ARG A 43 2.33 -7.18 0.22
CA ARG A 43 1.95 -8.56 -0.10
C ARG A 43 3.16 -9.38 -0.55
N LEU A 44 3.93 -8.87 -1.51
CA LEU A 44 5.07 -9.59 -2.09
C LEU A 44 6.24 -9.70 -1.08
N ALA A 45 6.64 -8.58 -0.47
CA ALA A 45 7.83 -8.55 0.38
C ALA A 45 7.57 -9.11 1.79
N ASP A 46 6.49 -8.69 2.44
CA ASP A 46 6.28 -8.95 3.87
C ASP A 46 5.37 -10.16 4.13
N GLN A 47 4.33 -10.37 3.31
CA GLN A 47 3.46 -11.54 3.43
C GLN A 47 4.04 -12.79 2.74
N LEU A 48 4.45 -12.68 1.47
CA LEU A 48 4.99 -13.78 0.67
C LEU A 48 6.50 -13.98 0.83
N LYS A 49 7.18 -13.09 1.57
CA LYS A 49 8.61 -13.17 1.90
C LYS A 49 9.52 -13.23 0.66
N MET A 50 9.10 -12.63 -0.46
CA MET A 50 9.96 -12.52 -1.64
C MET A 50 11.13 -11.59 -1.38
N SER A 51 12.26 -11.84 -2.04
CA SER A 51 13.34 -10.86 -2.07
C SER A 51 12.90 -9.59 -2.81
N GLN A 52 13.56 -8.48 -2.52
CA GLN A 52 13.27 -7.20 -3.17
C GLN A 52 13.44 -7.25 -4.69
N LEU A 53 14.35 -8.10 -5.18
CA LEU A 53 14.60 -8.25 -6.61
C LEU A 53 13.47 -9.03 -7.30
N GLU A 54 13.03 -10.14 -6.69
CA GLU A 54 11.91 -10.94 -7.17
C GLU A 54 10.62 -10.12 -7.19
N ALA A 55 10.31 -9.44 -6.09
CA ALA A 55 9.10 -8.62 -5.98
C ALA A 55 9.10 -7.43 -6.95
N ALA A 56 10.26 -6.81 -7.20
CA ALA A 56 10.39 -5.76 -8.22
C ALA A 56 10.13 -6.30 -9.63
N THR A 57 10.63 -7.50 -9.91
CA THR A 57 10.42 -8.19 -11.20
C THR A 57 8.94 -8.50 -11.39
N GLU A 58 8.27 -9.04 -10.36
CA GLU A 58 6.84 -9.34 -10.36
C GLU A 58 5.99 -8.08 -10.62
N MET A 59 6.32 -6.95 -9.98
CA MET A 59 5.61 -5.68 -10.20
C MET A 59 5.95 -4.98 -11.52
N GLY A 60 6.96 -5.44 -12.27
CA GLY A 60 7.42 -4.79 -13.50
C GLY A 60 8.14 -3.45 -13.27
N VAL A 61 8.81 -3.28 -12.13
CA VAL A 61 9.52 -2.03 -11.75
C VAL A 61 11.00 -2.28 -11.46
N SER A 62 11.80 -1.21 -11.37
CA SER A 62 13.19 -1.36 -10.94
C SER A 62 13.27 -1.73 -9.46
N ARG A 63 14.36 -2.39 -9.05
CA ARG A 63 14.62 -2.69 -7.63
C ARG A 63 14.58 -1.43 -6.75
N GLN A 64 15.14 -0.31 -7.22
CA GLN A 64 15.09 0.97 -6.49
C GLN A 64 13.64 1.48 -6.36
N THR A 65 12.85 1.43 -7.44
CA THR A 65 11.44 1.85 -7.39
C THR A 65 10.65 0.99 -6.42
N PHE A 66 10.81 -0.34 -6.46
CA PHE A 66 10.19 -1.23 -5.49
C PHE A 66 10.60 -0.88 -4.06
N GLY A 67 11.89 -0.64 -3.82
CA GLY A 67 12.42 -0.19 -2.52
C GLY A 67 11.73 1.06 -1.97
N ASN A 68 11.48 2.04 -2.84
CA ASN A 68 10.78 3.26 -2.44
C ASN A 68 9.31 2.96 -2.08
N ILE A 69 8.63 2.15 -2.90
CA ILE A 69 7.21 1.77 -2.68
C ILE A 69 7.06 1.02 -1.35
N ILE A 70 7.86 -0.02 -1.11
CA ILE A 70 7.75 -0.82 0.12
C ILE A 70 8.10 0.00 1.37
N SER A 71 9.06 0.93 1.26
CA SER A 71 9.41 1.84 2.35
C SER A 71 8.25 2.76 2.71
N GLN A 72 7.59 3.35 1.71
CA GLN A 72 6.40 4.17 1.91
C GLN A 72 5.25 3.36 2.52
N ALA A 73 4.99 2.16 2.00
CA ALA A 73 3.96 1.27 2.52
C ALA A 73 4.19 0.93 4.00
N ARG A 74 5.41 0.52 4.37
CA ARG A 74 5.77 0.20 5.76
C ARG A 74 5.65 1.41 6.68
N PHE A 75 6.07 2.59 6.23
CA PHE A 75 5.90 3.83 6.98
C PHE A 75 4.42 4.09 7.28
N LYS A 76 3.56 4.01 6.26
CA LYS A 76 2.10 4.21 6.39
C LYS A 76 1.46 3.25 7.39
N ILE A 77 1.82 1.96 7.33
CA ILE A 77 1.37 0.96 8.30
C ILE A 77 1.86 1.30 9.71
N ALA A 78 3.15 1.62 9.88
CA ALA A 78 3.72 1.98 11.17
C ALA A 78 3.03 3.23 11.75
N THR A 79 2.79 4.25 10.95
CA THR A 79 2.04 5.46 11.36
C THR A 79 0.64 5.11 11.83
N CYS A 80 -0.08 4.23 11.13
CA CYS A 80 -1.42 3.80 11.57
C CYS A 80 -1.38 3.11 12.93
N LEU A 81 -0.40 2.25 13.16
CA LEU A 81 -0.24 1.52 14.41
C LEU A 81 0.19 2.42 15.57
N VAL A 82 1.13 3.33 15.34
CA VAL A 82 1.70 4.21 16.38
C VAL A 82 0.75 5.35 16.74
N GLU A 83 0.10 5.97 15.75
CA GLU A 83 -0.77 7.13 15.96
C GLU A 83 -2.25 6.76 16.10
N GLY A 84 -2.61 5.49 15.95
CA GLY A 84 -3.99 5.01 16.03
C GLY A 84 -4.86 5.48 14.86
N LYS A 85 -4.29 5.63 13.67
CA LYS A 85 -5.04 6.01 12.46
C LYS A 85 -5.74 4.81 11.84
N ALA A 86 -6.81 5.09 11.10
CA ALA A 86 -7.41 4.08 10.24
C ALA A 86 -6.64 4.01 8.91
N LEU A 87 -6.29 2.81 8.50
CA LEU A 87 -5.73 2.52 7.18
C LEU A 87 -6.88 2.30 6.19
N VAL A 88 -6.87 3.01 5.08
CA VAL A 88 -7.90 2.91 4.03
C VAL A 88 -7.23 2.57 2.70
N PHE A 89 -7.81 1.65 1.94
CA PHE A 89 -7.30 1.31 0.62
C PHE A 89 -7.97 2.21 -0.41
N ALA A 90 -7.18 2.76 -1.34
CA ALA A 90 -7.72 3.51 -2.46
C ALA A 90 -8.58 2.59 -3.34
N ASP A 91 -9.84 2.95 -3.60
CA ASP A 91 -10.67 2.31 -4.60
C ASP A 91 -10.31 2.88 -5.99
N GLU A 92 -10.20 2.03 -7.02
CA GLU A 92 -9.90 2.47 -8.39
C GLU A 92 -11.06 3.20 -9.08
N GLU A 93 -12.15 3.54 -8.38
CA GLU A 93 -13.38 4.07 -8.96
C GLU A 93 -13.56 5.60 -8.85
N SER A 94 -12.46 6.35 -8.71
CA SER A 94 -12.48 7.82 -8.75
C SER A 94 -11.97 8.44 -10.06
N GLU A 95 -12.14 7.76 -11.20
CA GLU A 95 -12.06 8.37 -12.53
C GLU A 95 -13.28 7.94 -13.37
N LEU A 96 -14.44 8.57 -13.07
CA LEU A 96 -15.59 8.68 -13.98
C LEU A 96 -15.66 10.10 -14.54
#